data_AF-A0A960L6G9-F1
#
_entry.id   AF-A0A960L6G9-F1
#
_cell.length_a   1.000
_cell.length_b   1.000
_cell.length_c   1.000
_cell.angle_alpha   90.00
_cell.angle_beta   90.00
_cell.angle_gamma   90.00
#
_symmetry.space_group_name_H-M   'P 1'
#
loop_
_entity.id
_entity.type
_entity.pdbx_description
1 polymer ?
#
loop_
_entity_poly.entity_id
_entity_poly.type
_entity_poly.pdbx_seq_one_letter_code
_entity_poly.pdbx_strand_id
1 'polypeptide(L)'
;ADDPAAVRSVGVGMTPGDADQPEPYFYVNAWPRPESPGRLPELPAGGRWVDEGWFGAVLPAAGLVAIPEPGAQAEAAAAFVHVAVDTCRRLVAA
;
A
#
# COMPACT_ATOMS: atom_id res chain seq x y z
N ALA A 1 20.25 -3.05 23.58
CA ALA A 1 19.79 -3.64 22.31
C ALA A 1 18.76 -2.68 21.77
N ASP A 2 18.94 -2.18 20.55
CA ASP A 2 17.96 -1.28 19.93
C ASP A 2 16.65 -2.04 19.76
N ASP A 3 15.56 -1.47 20.28
CA ASP A 3 14.22 -2.03 20.16
C ASP A 3 13.81 -1.99 18.67
N PRO A 4 13.47 -3.12 18.01
CA PRO A 4 12.97 -3.13 16.64
C PRO A 4 11.71 -2.29 16.43
N ALA A 5 10.95 -2.00 17.49
CA ALA A 5 9.86 -1.04 17.46
C ALA A 5 10.32 0.42 17.38
N ALA A 6 11.60 0.72 17.65
CA ALA A 6 12.16 2.07 17.58
C ALA A 6 12.46 2.55 16.15
N VAL A 7 12.54 1.65 15.16
CA VAL A 7 12.84 2.00 13.77
C VAL A 7 11.55 2.11 12.97
N ARG A 8 11.24 3.33 12.54
CA ARG A 8 10.09 3.63 11.67
C ARG A 8 10.44 3.34 10.22
N SER A 9 9.57 2.65 9.49
CA SER A 9 9.78 2.37 8.07
C SER A 9 8.47 2.32 7.29
N VAL A 10 8.60 2.48 5.98
CA VAL A 10 7.54 2.24 5.00
C VAL A 10 8.07 1.20 4.03
N GLY A 11 7.41 0.04 3.97
CA GLY A 11 7.73 -1.00 3.01
C GLY A 11 6.91 -0.80 1.73
N VAL A 12 7.54 -1.05 0.59
CA VAL A 12 6.91 -1.02 -0.73
C VAL A 12 7.34 -2.28 -1.46
N GLY A 13 6.39 -2.99 -2.06
CA GLY A 13 6.70 -4.22 -2.77
C GLY A 13 5.56 -4.71 -3.63
N MET A 14 5.75 -5.90 -4.18
CA MET A 14 4.72 -6.63 -4.91
C MET A 14 4.85 -8.12 -4.61
N THR A 15 3.76 -8.85 -4.81
CA THR A 15 3.77 -10.32 -4.79
C THR A 15 2.98 -10.85 -6.00
N PRO A 16 3.32 -12.04 -6.54
CA PRO A 16 2.51 -12.73 -7.54
C PRO A 16 1.11 -13.15 -7.03
N GLY A 17 0.89 -13.08 -5.73
CA GLY A 17 -0.33 -13.50 -5.03
C GLY A 17 0.01 -14.30 -3.78
N ASP A 18 -0.98 -14.52 -2.92
CA ASP A 18 -0.89 -15.32 -1.71
C ASP A 18 -2.23 -16.03 -1.40
N ALA A 19 -2.35 -16.61 -0.20
CA ALA A 19 -3.55 -17.34 0.20
C ALA A 19 -4.79 -16.44 0.37
N ASP A 20 -4.59 -15.16 0.71
CA ASP A 20 -5.66 -14.21 0.97
C ASP A 20 -6.04 -13.41 -0.30
N GLN A 21 -5.06 -13.12 -1.16
CA GLN A 21 -5.21 -12.48 -2.46
C GLN A 21 -4.49 -13.30 -3.55
N PRO A 22 -5.19 -14.19 -4.26
CA PRO A 22 -4.56 -15.09 -5.24
C PRO A 22 -4.01 -14.42 -6.51
N GLU A 23 -4.39 -13.17 -6.79
CA GLU A 23 -3.86 -12.41 -7.93
C GLU A 23 -2.64 -11.56 -7.54
N PRO A 24 -1.78 -11.18 -8.50
CA PRO A 24 -0.67 -10.28 -8.23
C PRO A 24 -1.14 -8.93 -7.69
N TYR A 25 -0.39 -8.34 -6.77
CA TYR A 25 -0.69 -7.02 -6.25
C TYR A 25 0.56 -6.27 -5.80
N PHE A 26 0.49 -4.94 -5.87
CA PHE A 26 1.43 -4.04 -5.20
C PHE A 26 0.95 -3.75 -3.79
N TYR A 27 1.87 -3.56 -2.86
CA TYR A 27 1.54 -3.15 -1.50
C TYR A 27 2.47 -2.06 -0.96
N VAL A 28 1.93 -1.28 -0.03
CA VAL A 28 2.66 -0.33 0.80
C VAL A 28 2.24 -0.51 2.25
N ASN A 29 3.17 -0.72 3.17
CA ASN A 29 2.85 -0.88 4.60
C ASN A 29 3.63 0.09 5.48
N ALA A 30 3.17 0.26 6.71
CA ALA A 30 3.79 1.11 7.72
C ALA A 30 4.28 0.26 8.90
N TRP A 31 5.49 0.55 9.36
CA TRP A 31 6.01 0.03 10.63
C TRP A 31 6.50 1.17 11.52
N PRO A 32 6.15 1.19 12.81
CA PRO A 32 5.19 0.30 13.48
C PRO A 32 3.77 0.46 12.91
N ARG A 33 2.89 -0.50 13.22
CA ARG A 33 1.48 -0.43 12.83
C ARG A 33 0.83 0.82 13.48
N PRO A 34 0.17 1.70 12.71
CA PRO A 34 -0.54 2.84 13.27
C PRO A 34 -1.72 2.38 14.15
N GLU A 35 -1.86 2.91 15.36
CA GLU A 35 -2.95 2.55 16.28
C GLU A 35 -4.29 3.22 15.93
N SER A 36 -4.24 4.38 15.27
CA SER A 36 -5.44 5.17 14.94
C SER A 36 -5.24 5.90 13.61
N PRO A 37 -5.37 5.20 12.47
CA PRO A 37 -5.10 5.77 11.15
C PRO A 37 -6.10 6.84 10.71
N GLY A 38 -7.23 6.98 11.41
CA GLY A 38 -8.26 7.97 11.12
C GLY A 38 -8.89 7.76 9.73
N ARG A 39 -9.28 8.85 9.07
CA ARG A 39 -9.82 8.80 7.71
C ARG A 39 -8.67 8.72 6.70
N LEU A 40 -8.61 7.62 5.97
CA LEU A 40 -7.62 7.39 4.93
C LEU A 40 -8.10 7.95 3.57
N PRO A 41 -7.18 8.40 2.70
CA PRO A 41 -7.54 8.86 1.36
C PRO A 41 -7.97 7.70 0.46
N GLU A 42 -8.76 8.00 -0.57
CA GLU A 42 -9.01 7.05 -1.65
C GLU A 42 -7.71 6.74 -2.40
N LEU A 43 -7.62 5.50 -2.89
CA LEU A 43 -6.44 5.01 -3.59
C LEU A 43 -6.74 4.87 -5.10
N PRO A 44 -5.81 5.29 -5.97
CA PRO A 44 -5.95 5.13 -7.43
C PRO A 44 -6.14 3.68 -7.87
N ALA A 45 -6.71 3.52 -9.08
CA ALA A 45 -6.79 2.25 -9.81
C ALA A 45 -7.42 1.07 -9.04
N GLY A 46 -8.38 1.34 -8.17
CA GLY A 46 -9.04 0.31 -7.37
C GLY A 46 -8.20 -0.20 -6.20
N GLY A 47 -7.15 0.56 -5.82
CA GLY A 47 -6.43 0.31 -4.59
C GLY A 47 -7.34 0.43 -3.36
N ARG A 48 -6.96 -0.29 -2.30
CA ARG A 48 -7.71 -0.29 -1.02
C ARG A 48 -6.76 -0.36 0.17
N TRP A 49 -7.22 0.14 1.31
CA TRP A 49 -6.54 -0.03 2.59
C TRP A 49 -6.94 -1.35 3.22
N VAL A 50 -5.98 -2.00 3.86
CA VAL A 50 -6.12 -3.23 4.66
C VAL A 50 -5.74 -2.88 6.09
N ASP A 51 -6.57 -3.31 7.05
CA ASP A 51 -6.33 -3.15 8.48
C ASP A 51 -6.61 -4.45 9.26
N GLU A 52 -6.89 -5.56 8.57
CA GLU A 52 -7.05 -6.87 9.20
C GLU A 52 -5.73 -7.65 9.09
N GLY A 53 -5.19 -8.10 10.22
CA GLY A 53 -3.88 -8.79 10.30
C GLY A 53 -2.66 -7.88 10.15
N TRP A 54 -2.70 -6.91 9.23
CA TRP A 54 -1.64 -5.91 9.01
C TRP A 54 -2.26 -4.59 8.53
N PHE A 55 -1.48 -3.50 8.62
CA PHE A 55 -1.88 -2.20 8.09
C PHE A 55 -1.12 -1.85 6.81
N GLY A 56 -1.85 -1.53 5.74
CA GLY A 56 -1.26 -0.98 4.53
C GLY A 56 -2.22 -0.84 3.37
N ALA A 57 -1.70 -0.43 2.21
CA ALA A 57 -2.43 -0.29 0.96
C ALA A 57 -2.13 -1.46 0.04
N VAL A 58 -3.13 -1.91 -0.71
CA VAL A 58 -3.03 -2.96 -1.74
C VAL A 58 -3.60 -2.42 -3.05
N LEU A 59 -2.88 -2.62 -4.15
CA LEU A 59 -3.36 -2.40 -5.52
C LEU A 59 -3.36 -3.74 -6.27
N PRO A 60 -4.53 -4.35 -6.50
CA PRO A 60 -4.65 -5.57 -7.30
C PRO A 60 -4.27 -5.32 -8.75
N ALA A 61 -3.61 -6.30 -9.38
CA ALA A 61 -3.25 -6.23 -10.79
C ALA A 61 -4.49 -6.07 -11.70
N ALA A 62 -5.65 -6.65 -11.32
CA ALA A 62 -6.92 -6.43 -12.02
C ALA A 62 -7.25 -4.94 -12.24
N GLY A 63 -6.94 -4.08 -11.26
CA GLY A 63 -7.18 -2.64 -11.36
C GLY A 63 -6.30 -1.93 -12.40
N LEU A 64 -5.08 -2.43 -12.60
CA LEU A 64 -4.15 -1.91 -13.60
C LEU A 64 -4.46 -2.46 -15.00
N VAL A 65 -4.66 -3.77 -15.15
CA VAL A 65 -4.89 -4.38 -16.47
C VAL A 65 -6.23 -3.96 -17.09
N ALA A 66 -7.17 -3.44 -16.29
CA ALA A 66 -8.39 -2.83 -16.78
C ALA A 66 -8.16 -1.49 -17.51
N ILE A 67 -7.00 -0.86 -17.33
CA ILE A 67 -6.61 0.37 -18.02
C ILE A 67 -6.07 0.00 -19.42
N PRO A 68 -6.70 0.44 -20.53
CA PRO A 68 -6.35 -0.04 -21.87
C PRO A 68 -4.98 0.40 -22.38
N GLU A 69 -4.47 1.55 -21.89
CA GLU A 69 -3.24 2.17 -22.38
C GLU A 69 -2.07 1.81 -21.43
N PRO A 70 -1.01 1.15 -21.91
CA PRO A 70 0.09 0.70 -21.04
C PRO A 70 0.82 1.83 -20.30
N GLY A 71 0.98 3.02 -20.89
CA GLY A 71 1.56 4.18 -20.20
C GLY A 71 0.73 4.60 -18.98
N ALA A 72 -0.60 4.63 -19.14
CA ALA A 72 -1.55 4.95 -18.10
C ALA A 72 -1.59 3.89 -16.98
N GLN A 73 -1.23 2.63 -17.26
CA GLN A 73 -1.05 1.61 -16.22
C GLN A 73 0.12 1.96 -15.28
N ALA A 74 1.27 2.33 -15.85
CA ALA A 74 2.44 2.70 -15.07
C ALA A 74 2.19 4.00 -14.27
N GLU A 75 1.53 4.99 -14.86
CA GLU A 75 1.14 6.23 -14.18
C GLU A 75 0.18 5.96 -13.01
N ALA A 76 -0.81 5.08 -13.22
CA ALA A 76 -1.74 4.70 -12.17
C ALA A 76 -1.07 3.95 -11.02
N ALA A 77 -0.15 3.03 -11.32
CA ALA A 77 0.64 2.33 -10.30
C ALA A 77 1.53 3.31 -9.51
N ALA A 78 2.19 4.24 -10.19
CA ALA A 78 3.00 5.27 -9.54
C ALA A 78 2.14 6.20 -8.66
N ALA A 79 0.96 6.61 -9.13
CA ALA A 79 0.02 7.41 -8.35
C ALA A 79 -0.43 6.69 -7.08
N PHE A 80 -0.74 5.39 -7.18
CA PHE A 80 -1.05 4.55 -6.01
C PHE A 80 0.10 4.53 -5.01
N VAL A 81 1.33 4.22 -5.45
CA VAL A 81 2.50 4.15 -4.57
C VAL A 81 2.75 5.49 -3.89
N HIS A 82 2.65 6.62 -4.61
CA HIS A 82 2.83 7.95 -4.02
C HIS A 82 1.81 8.25 -2.93
N VAL A 83 0.51 8.08 -3.19
CA VAL A 83 -0.55 8.36 -2.20
C VAL A 83 -0.39 7.48 -0.96
N ALA A 84 -0.08 6.19 -1.17
CA ALA A 84 0.07 5.25 -0.08
C ALA A 84 1.33 5.52 0.76
N VAL A 85 2.48 5.75 0.12
CA VAL A 85 3.74 6.07 0.82
C VAL A 85 3.62 7.36 1.62
N ASP A 86 3.05 8.41 1.04
CA ASP A 86 2.88 9.69 1.74
C ASP A 86 1.95 9.57 2.94
N THR A 87 0.91 8.74 2.83
CA THR A 87 0.01 8.45 3.95
C THR A 87 0.72 7.65 5.03
N CYS A 88 1.41 6.56 4.69
CA CYS A 88 2.18 5.76 5.65
C CYS A 88 3.26 6.59 6.36
N ARG A 89 3.98 7.46 5.64
CA ARG A 89 4.97 8.38 6.22
C ARG A 89 4.37 9.31 7.26
N ARG A 90 3.19 9.89 6.99
CA ARG A 90 2.50 10.74 7.98
C ARG A 90 2.09 9.95 9.21
N LEU A 91 1.61 8.72 9.03
CA LEU A 91 1.14 7.87 10.12
C LEU A 91 2.27 7.40 11.05
N VAL A 92 3.43 7.03 10.50
CA VAL A 92 4.57 6.61 11.33
C VAL A 92 5.31 7.77 11.99
N ALA A 93 5.11 9.00 11.48
CA ALA A 93 5.68 10.23 12.04
C ALA A 93 4.84 10.85 13.17
N ALA A 94 3.58 10.42 13.32
CA ALA A 94 2.68 10.81 14.42
C ALA A 94 3.05 10.09 15.72
#